data_AF-A0A351MTF4-F1
#
_entry.id   AF-A0A351MTF4-F1
#
_cell.length_a   1.000
_cell.length_b   1.000
_cell.length_c   1.000
_cell.angle_alpha   90.00
_cell.angle_beta   90.00
_cell.angle_gamma   90.00
#
_symmetry.space_group_name_H-M   'P 1'
#
loop_
_entity.id
_entity.type
_entity.pdbx_description
1 polymer ?
#
loop_
_entity_poly.entity_id
_entity_poly.type
_entity_poly.pdbx_seq_one_letter_code
_entity_poly.pdbx_strand_id
1 'polypeptide(L)'
;MKTCEASLICRNLQLSASVAFLLSPIYPRLFQTRAVDSAYLERFAGVARLYGKSSLERLSRTSFMIIGLGGVGSWTAEALARSGVGKLVLVDGDDVCTSNTNRQLHAVKESMGQPKAKVLADRARSIHPTIDVQAEIRFVSRPGAPAALDGFQGIVIDAIDSLSAKCGILAATRAAKLRTVTTGGCAGRISGTQIKVSDLTSTRDDPLLRLVRKRLRQNFDFPRKGPMDISAVWSDEPLRVATDCEGLPGNQLPEDEELHPNCEWGYGTAAHVAGAFGLAAAGEAIRLALLET
;
A
#
# COMPACT_ATOMS: atom_id res chain seq x y z
N MET A 1 60.06 -21.93 24.57
CA MET A 1 60.20 -23.29 24.02
C MET A 1 59.22 -24.19 24.77
N LYS A 2 58.32 -24.85 24.04
CA LYS A 2 57.38 -25.92 24.45
C LYS A 2 56.13 -25.56 25.27
N THR A 3 55.06 -26.14 24.75
CA THR A 3 53.65 -26.22 25.12
C THR A 3 53.33 -27.44 26.00
N CYS A 4 52.12 -27.42 26.58
CA CYS A 4 51.17 -28.52 26.80
C CYS A 4 51.42 -29.60 27.87
N GLU A 5 50.49 -29.66 28.83
CA GLU A 5 49.66 -30.81 29.32
C GLU A 5 49.01 -30.35 30.66
N ALA A 6 47.80 -30.70 31.11
CA ALA A 6 46.83 -31.72 30.77
C ALA A 6 45.43 -31.36 31.35
N SER A 7 44.41 -31.99 30.75
CA SER A 7 43.18 -32.58 31.33
C SER A 7 42.24 -31.77 32.24
N LEU A 8 40.94 -31.76 31.88
CA LEU A 8 39.91 -32.48 32.65
C LEU A 8 38.57 -32.60 31.88
N ILE A 9 38.25 -33.83 31.51
CA ILE A 9 36.92 -34.49 31.55
C ILE A 9 35.82 -33.92 30.64
N CYS A 10 35.70 -34.52 29.45
CA CYS A 10 34.43 -34.76 28.77
C CYS A 10 33.83 -36.08 29.27
N ARG A 11 32.60 -36.06 29.79
CA ARG A 11 31.72 -37.24 29.86
C ARG A 11 30.35 -36.92 29.27
N ASN A 12 30.05 -37.71 28.24
CA ASN A 12 28.82 -37.97 27.52
C ASN A 12 27.49 -37.66 28.22
N LEU A 13 26.59 -37.01 27.50
CA LEU A 13 25.21 -37.50 27.35
C LEU A 13 24.76 -37.32 25.91
N GLN A 14 24.56 -38.44 25.21
CA GLN A 14 23.85 -38.53 23.94
C GLN A 14 22.38 -38.15 24.20
N LEU A 15 21.87 -37.18 23.47
CA LEU A 15 20.43 -36.95 23.29
C LEU A 15 20.11 -36.86 21.81
N SER A 16 19.04 -37.56 21.45
CA SER A 16 18.57 -37.97 20.13
C SER A 16 18.22 -36.84 19.16
N ALA A 17 18.37 -37.14 17.87
CA ALA A 17 18.15 -36.31 16.71
C ALA A 17 16.68 -35.91 16.41
N SER A 18 15.89 -35.45 17.40
CA SER A 18 14.46 -35.14 17.20
C SER A 18 13.96 -33.82 17.78
N VAL A 19 14.81 -32.80 17.97
CA VAL A 19 14.37 -31.46 18.43
C VAL A 19 15.01 -30.32 17.63
N ALA A 20 15.26 -30.52 16.34
CA ALA A 20 15.88 -29.52 15.46
C ALA A 20 14.86 -28.62 14.72
N PHE A 21 13.61 -28.49 15.19
CA PHE A 21 12.56 -27.78 14.44
C PHE A 21 11.87 -26.60 15.16
N LEU A 22 12.34 -26.15 16.32
CA LEU A 22 11.57 -25.16 17.11
C LEU A 22 12.29 -23.89 17.55
N LEU A 23 13.44 -23.53 16.98
CA LEU A 23 14.04 -22.22 17.23
C LEU A 23 14.65 -21.65 15.95
N SER A 24 13.80 -21.17 15.04
CA SER A 24 14.22 -20.17 14.05
C SER A 24 14.19 -18.81 14.73
N PRO A 25 15.32 -18.13 14.94
CA PRO A 25 15.29 -16.77 15.44
C PRO A 25 14.74 -15.85 14.33
N ILE A 26 13.66 -15.14 14.67
CA ILE A 26 13.12 -14.01 13.93
C ILE A 26 14.17 -12.89 14.00
N TYR A 27 15.21 -12.98 13.17
CA TYR A 27 16.13 -11.87 12.94
C TYR A 27 15.58 -11.00 11.81
N PRO A 28 15.54 -9.67 11.97
CA PRO A 28 15.33 -8.80 10.83
C PRO A 28 16.47 -9.05 9.84
N ARG A 29 16.15 -9.48 8.61
CA ARG A 29 17.16 -9.53 7.54
C ARG A 29 17.78 -8.14 7.45
N LEU A 30 19.07 -8.03 7.76
CA LEU A 30 19.86 -6.83 7.51
C LEU A 30 19.81 -6.57 6.00
N PHE A 31 18.96 -5.63 5.60
CA PHE A 31 18.78 -5.26 4.19
C PHE A 31 20.04 -4.57 3.68
N GLN A 32 20.76 -5.22 2.77
CA GLN A 32 21.89 -4.59 2.10
C GLN A 32 21.41 -3.43 1.24
N THR A 33 21.86 -2.22 1.55
CA THR A 33 21.71 -1.04 0.68
C THR A 33 22.43 -1.31 -0.65
N ARG A 34 21.69 -1.51 -1.74
CA ARG A 34 22.29 -1.65 -3.07
C ARG A 34 22.62 -0.28 -3.65
N ALA A 35 23.81 -0.17 -4.21
CA ALA A 35 24.33 1.08 -4.74
C ALA A 35 23.55 1.54 -5.97
N VAL A 36 23.35 2.85 -6.08
CA VAL A 36 22.84 3.55 -7.26
C VAL A 36 23.86 3.35 -8.39
N ASP A 37 23.57 2.42 -9.31
CA ASP A 37 24.43 2.14 -10.46
C ASP A 37 24.07 3.00 -11.69
N SER A 38 24.87 2.86 -12.76
CA SER A 38 24.68 3.63 -14.00
C SER A 38 23.34 3.32 -14.69
N ALA A 39 22.90 2.06 -14.67
CA ALA A 39 21.64 1.65 -15.28
C ALA A 39 20.42 2.20 -14.51
N TYR A 40 20.51 2.23 -13.17
CA TYR A 40 19.51 2.87 -12.33
C TYR A 40 19.43 4.38 -12.62
N LEU A 41 20.57 5.06 -12.70
CA LEU A 41 20.61 6.49 -13.01
C LEU A 41 20.05 6.78 -14.40
N GLU A 42 20.33 5.95 -15.41
CA GLU A 42 19.77 6.10 -16.74
C GLU A 42 18.24 6.06 -16.72
N ARG A 43 17.64 5.10 -16.00
CA ARG A 43 16.19 4.96 -15.86
C ARG A 43 15.54 6.15 -15.15
N PHE A 44 16.15 6.65 -14.09
CA PHE A 44 15.53 7.63 -13.19
C PHE A 44 16.17 9.02 -13.22
N ALA A 45 17.03 9.32 -14.20
CA ALA A 45 17.63 10.64 -14.36
C ALA A 45 16.57 11.76 -14.46
N GLY A 46 15.41 11.48 -15.06
CA GLY A 46 14.28 12.42 -15.09
C GLY A 46 13.78 12.79 -13.69
N VAL A 47 13.66 11.80 -12.80
CA VAL A 47 13.28 11.99 -11.39
C VAL A 47 14.36 12.77 -10.65
N ALA A 48 15.64 12.46 -10.88
CA ALA A 48 16.76 13.21 -10.29
C ALA A 48 16.80 14.68 -10.76
N ARG A 49 16.49 14.95 -12.02
CA ARG A 49 16.40 16.34 -12.53
C ARG A 49 15.23 17.12 -11.93
N LEU A 50 14.17 16.42 -11.54
CA LEU A 50 12.99 17.04 -10.92
C LEU A 50 13.17 17.29 -9.41
N TYR A 51 13.61 16.29 -8.65
CA TYR A 51 13.68 16.34 -7.19
C TYR A 51 15.10 16.51 -6.62
N GLY A 52 16.13 16.42 -7.46
CA GLY A 52 17.53 16.39 -7.05
C GLY A 52 18.07 14.97 -6.84
N LYS A 53 19.39 14.80 -6.99
CA LYS A 53 20.07 13.52 -6.83
C LYS A 53 19.95 12.97 -5.40
N SER A 54 20.07 13.82 -4.39
CA SER A 54 19.91 13.45 -2.97
C SER A 54 18.51 12.90 -2.67
N SER A 55 17.47 13.51 -3.25
CA SER A 55 16.09 13.01 -3.14
C SER A 55 15.94 11.64 -3.78
N LEU A 56 16.52 11.43 -4.97
CA LEU A 56 16.51 10.11 -5.62
C LEU A 56 17.24 9.05 -4.78
N GLU A 57 18.39 9.39 -4.20
CA GLU A 57 19.11 8.50 -3.27
C GLU A 57 18.27 8.18 -2.02
N ARG A 58 17.54 9.16 -1.48
CA ARG A 58 16.62 8.94 -0.36
C ARG A 58 15.49 7.99 -0.74
N LEU A 59 14.82 8.22 -1.87
CA LEU A 59 13.76 7.35 -2.38
C LEU A 59 14.24 5.91 -2.61
N SER A 60 15.48 5.73 -3.08
CA SER A 60 16.08 4.40 -3.26
C SER A 60 16.24 3.61 -1.95
N ARG A 61 16.25 4.29 -0.81
CA ARG A 61 16.42 3.68 0.53
C ARG A 61 15.11 3.60 1.32
N THR A 62 14.11 4.42 0.97
CA THR A 62 12.80 4.44 1.63
C THR A 62 11.96 3.22 1.22
N SER A 63 11.32 2.59 2.21
CA SER A 63 10.32 1.55 1.98
C SER A 63 8.92 2.12 1.92
N PHE A 64 8.12 1.61 1.00
CA PHE A 64 6.70 1.93 0.91
C PHE A 64 5.88 0.64 0.95
N MET A 65 4.78 0.65 1.68
CA MET A 65 3.82 -0.44 1.73
C MET A 65 2.48 0.06 1.18
N ILE A 66 1.95 -0.63 0.17
CA ILE A 66 0.62 -0.36 -0.38
C ILE A 66 -0.31 -1.49 0.04
N ILE A 67 -1.41 -1.13 0.70
CA ILE A 67 -2.43 -2.09 1.14
C ILE A 67 -3.71 -1.81 0.35
N GLY A 68 -4.16 -2.82 -0.40
CA GLY A 68 -5.18 -2.69 -1.43
C GLY A 68 -4.55 -2.26 -2.76
N LEU A 69 -4.68 -3.11 -3.77
CA LEU A 69 -4.07 -2.97 -5.09
C LEU A 69 -5.11 -2.86 -6.20
N GLY A 70 -6.33 -2.45 -5.86
CA GLY A 70 -7.41 -2.23 -6.82
C GLY A 70 -7.22 -0.98 -7.70
N GLY A 71 -8.31 -0.25 -7.93
CA GLY A 71 -8.35 0.88 -8.86
C GLY A 71 -7.42 2.04 -8.50
N VAL A 72 -7.04 2.20 -7.23
CA VAL A 72 -6.13 3.26 -6.79
C VAL A 72 -4.72 2.69 -6.58
N GLY A 73 -4.60 1.64 -5.77
CA GLY A 73 -3.31 1.07 -5.38
C GLY A 73 -2.49 0.52 -6.55
N SER A 74 -3.12 -0.01 -7.60
CA SER A 74 -2.39 -0.48 -8.79
C SER A 74 -1.63 0.63 -9.51
N TRP A 75 -2.22 1.83 -9.61
CA TRP A 75 -1.57 2.99 -10.21
C TRP A 75 -0.56 3.65 -9.26
N THR A 76 -0.82 3.60 -7.94
CA THR A 76 0.18 4.01 -6.95
C THR A 76 1.44 3.15 -7.04
N ALA A 77 1.29 1.82 -7.13
CA ALA A 77 2.42 0.89 -7.26
C ALA A 77 3.26 1.20 -8.51
N GLU A 78 2.59 1.42 -9.64
CA GLU A 78 3.22 1.81 -10.91
C GLU A 78 4.00 3.12 -10.78
N ALA A 79 3.39 4.15 -10.20
CA ALA A 79 4.02 5.45 -10.04
C ALA A 79 5.25 5.38 -9.14
N LEU A 80 5.19 4.65 -8.03
CA LEU A 80 6.35 4.46 -7.14
C LEU A 80 7.47 3.67 -7.83
N ALA A 81 7.15 2.60 -8.55
CA ALA A 81 8.14 1.83 -9.31
C ALA A 81 8.84 2.69 -10.39
N ARG A 82 8.11 3.64 -10.98
CA ARG A 82 8.64 4.61 -11.97
C ARG A 82 9.39 5.79 -11.33
N SER A 83 9.38 5.91 -10.01
CA SER A 83 9.96 7.05 -9.28
C SER A 83 11.32 6.75 -8.65
N GLY A 84 11.94 5.61 -8.97
CA GLY A 84 13.22 5.21 -8.36
C GLY A 84 13.07 4.76 -6.90
N VAL A 85 11.88 4.32 -6.48
CA VAL A 85 11.74 3.68 -5.17
C VAL A 85 12.49 2.35 -5.17
N GLY A 86 13.29 2.12 -4.13
CA GLY A 86 14.09 0.90 -3.99
C GLY A 86 13.34 -0.26 -3.36
N LYS A 87 12.34 0.01 -2.52
CA LYS A 87 11.64 -1.01 -1.71
C LYS A 87 10.12 -0.82 -1.73
N LEU A 88 9.40 -1.86 -2.14
CA LEU A 88 7.94 -1.89 -2.18
C LEU A 88 7.38 -3.16 -1.52
N VAL A 89 6.38 -3.01 -0.66
CA VAL A 89 5.56 -4.12 -0.16
C VAL A 89 4.15 -3.93 -0.70
N LEU A 90 3.64 -4.92 -1.43
CA LEU A 90 2.35 -4.90 -2.09
C LEU A 90 1.44 -5.93 -1.42
N VAL A 91 0.39 -5.47 -0.74
CA VAL A 91 -0.51 -6.31 0.07
C VAL A 91 -1.91 -6.31 -0.53
N ASP A 92 -2.35 -7.46 -1.02
CA ASP A 92 -3.72 -7.66 -1.51
C ASP A 92 -4.05 -9.16 -1.50
N GLY A 93 -5.29 -9.52 -1.15
CA GLY A 93 -5.78 -10.89 -1.10
C GLY A 93 -6.54 -11.33 -2.35
N ASP A 94 -6.87 -10.41 -3.25
CA ASP A 94 -7.65 -10.69 -4.45
C ASP A 94 -6.82 -11.17 -5.64
N ASP A 95 -7.51 -11.86 -6.54
CA ASP A 95 -7.07 -12.13 -7.91
C ASP A 95 -7.60 -11.08 -8.90
N VAL A 96 -6.95 -10.99 -10.06
CA VAL A 96 -7.39 -10.14 -11.17
C VAL A 96 -8.68 -10.67 -11.76
N CYS A 97 -9.71 -9.83 -11.81
CA CYS A 97 -11.01 -10.15 -12.40
C CYS A 97 -11.30 -9.31 -13.66
N THR A 98 -12.09 -9.84 -14.59
CA THR A 98 -12.48 -9.14 -15.83
C THR A 98 -13.19 -7.81 -15.55
N SER A 99 -14.01 -7.73 -14.49
CA SER A 99 -14.70 -6.48 -14.11
C SER A 99 -13.75 -5.39 -13.57
N ASN A 100 -12.46 -5.69 -13.41
CA ASN A 100 -11.43 -4.73 -12.99
C ASN A 100 -10.89 -3.89 -14.16
N THR A 101 -11.12 -4.33 -15.41
CA THR A 101 -10.58 -3.74 -16.65
C THR A 101 -10.84 -2.24 -16.78
N ASN A 102 -11.98 -1.75 -16.29
CA ASN A 102 -12.34 -0.34 -16.38
C ASN A 102 -11.48 0.60 -15.54
N ARG A 103 -10.72 0.09 -14.55
CA ARG A 103 -10.07 0.94 -13.54
C ARG A 103 -8.74 0.45 -12.97
N GLN A 104 -8.40 -0.83 -13.10
CA GLN A 104 -7.19 -1.39 -12.48
C GLN A 104 -6.11 -1.64 -13.53
N LEU A 105 -4.90 -1.12 -13.30
CA LEU A 105 -3.80 -1.14 -14.26
C LEU A 105 -3.42 -2.54 -14.73
N HIS A 106 -3.47 -3.52 -13.81
CA HIS A 106 -3.02 -4.88 -14.07
C HIS A 106 -4.10 -5.77 -14.71
N ALA A 107 -5.32 -5.27 -14.94
CA ALA A 107 -6.43 -6.06 -15.48
C ALA A 107 -6.35 -6.15 -17.01
N VAL A 108 -5.48 -7.02 -17.48
CA VAL A 108 -5.28 -7.35 -18.91
C VAL A 108 -5.55 -8.83 -19.14
N LYS A 109 -5.74 -9.24 -20.39
CA LYS A 109 -6.15 -10.62 -20.73
C LYS A 109 -5.22 -11.67 -20.11
N GLU A 110 -3.92 -11.39 -20.09
CA GLU A 110 -2.87 -12.32 -19.68
C GLU A 110 -2.81 -12.53 -18.16
N SER A 111 -3.34 -11.59 -17.37
CA SER A 111 -3.24 -11.59 -15.91
C SER A 111 -4.49 -12.08 -15.19
N MET A 112 -5.57 -12.37 -15.93
CA MET A 112 -6.85 -12.81 -15.35
C MET A 112 -6.68 -14.06 -14.47
N GLY A 113 -7.28 -14.02 -13.28
CA GLY A 113 -7.20 -15.10 -12.28
C GLY A 113 -5.86 -15.21 -11.55
N GLN A 114 -4.90 -14.30 -11.78
CA GLN A 114 -3.65 -14.27 -11.04
C GLN A 114 -3.76 -13.34 -9.81
N PRO A 115 -2.98 -13.57 -8.73
CA PRO A 115 -2.98 -12.67 -7.58
C PRO A 115 -2.53 -11.25 -7.94
N LYS A 116 -3.32 -10.23 -7.60
CA LYS A 116 -3.04 -8.82 -7.94
C LYS A 116 -1.65 -8.38 -7.47
N ALA A 117 -1.30 -8.74 -6.24
CA ALA A 117 0.00 -8.43 -5.64
C ALA A 117 1.17 -9.01 -6.43
N LYS A 118 1.03 -10.24 -6.93
CA LYS A 118 2.07 -10.91 -7.72
C LYS A 118 2.24 -10.26 -9.09
N VAL A 119 1.14 -10.01 -9.80
CA VAL A 119 1.16 -9.35 -11.12
C VAL A 119 1.83 -7.98 -11.05
N LEU A 120 1.46 -7.16 -10.06
CA LEU A 120 2.06 -5.83 -9.89
C LEU A 120 3.52 -5.89 -9.43
N ALA A 121 3.91 -6.88 -8.61
CA ALA A 121 5.31 -7.07 -8.25
C ALA A 121 6.18 -7.43 -9.46
N ASP A 122 5.71 -8.31 -10.34
CA ASP A 122 6.45 -8.68 -11.56
C ASP A 122 6.52 -7.52 -12.55
N ARG A 123 5.44 -6.73 -12.65
CA ARG A 123 5.44 -5.47 -13.40
C ARG A 123 6.44 -4.46 -12.83
N ALA A 124 6.49 -4.28 -11.52
CA ALA A 124 7.44 -3.39 -10.87
C ALA A 124 8.90 -3.80 -11.15
N ARG A 125 9.22 -5.10 -11.10
CA ARG A 125 10.55 -5.62 -11.49
C ARG A 125 10.87 -5.38 -12.96
N SER A 126 9.87 -5.45 -13.84
CA SER A 126 10.05 -5.15 -15.27
C SER A 126 10.39 -3.67 -15.52
N ILE A 127 9.87 -2.77 -14.68
CA ILE A 127 10.16 -1.32 -14.73
C ILE A 127 11.52 -1.01 -14.10
N HIS A 128 11.77 -1.56 -12.92
CA HIS A 128 12.94 -1.33 -12.08
C HIS A 128 13.54 -2.68 -11.68
N PRO A 129 14.47 -3.26 -12.46
CA PRO A 129 14.98 -4.63 -12.23
C PRO A 129 15.65 -4.84 -10.88
N THR A 130 16.14 -3.77 -10.27
CA THR A 130 16.81 -3.77 -8.97
C THR A 130 15.87 -3.47 -7.79
N ILE A 131 14.56 -3.27 -8.03
CA ILE A 131 13.58 -3.05 -6.96
C ILE A 131 13.49 -4.27 -6.05
N ASP A 132 13.55 -4.04 -4.75
CA ASP A 132 13.15 -5.03 -3.75
C ASP A 132 11.63 -4.92 -3.56
N VAL A 133 10.89 -5.73 -4.30
CA VAL A 133 9.43 -5.78 -4.20
C VAL A 133 8.97 -7.11 -3.60
N GLN A 134 8.13 -7.00 -2.57
CA GLN A 134 7.50 -8.12 -1.88
C GLN A 134 6.00 -8.12 -2.20
N ALA A 135 5.48 -9.29 -2.60
CA ALA A 135 4.05 -9.49 -2.82
C ALA A 135 3.50 -10.32 -1.66
N GLU A 136 2.58 -9.74 -0.89
CA GLU A 136 1.90 -10.40 0.21
C GLU A 136 0.45 -10.70 -0.20
N ILE A 137 0.16 -11.96 -0.48
CA ILE A 137 -1.15 -12.41 -0.94
C ILE A 137 -2.03 -12.68 0.29
N ARG A 138 -2.60 -11.62 0.85
CA ARG A 138 -3.47 -11.70 2.05
C ARG A 138 -4.36 -10.46 2.17
N PHE A 139 -5.52 -10.64 2.81
CA PHE A 139 -6.30 -9.53 3.33
C PHE A 139 -5.77 -9.08 4.68
N VAL A 140 -5.86 -7.79 4.96
CA VAL A 140 -5.62 -7.25 6.30
C VAL A 140 -6.94 -6.95 6.97
N SER A 141 -7.26 -7.73 8.00
CA SER A 141 -8.42 -7.48 8.85
C SER A 141 -8.11 -6.39 9.88
N ARG A 142 -9.15 -5.78 10.47
CA ARG A 142 -8.99 -4.83 11.58
C ARG A 142 -8.10 -5.38 12.73
N PRO A 143 -8.33 -6.59 13.28
CA PRO A 143 -7.46 -7.13 14.32
C PRO A 143 -6.07 -7.53 13.81
N GLY A 144 -5.93 -7.83 12.52
CA GLY A 144 -4.65 -8.17 11.89
C GLY A 144 -3.78 -6.96 11.52
N ALA A 145 -4.31 -5.75 11.57
CA ALA A 145 -3.60 -4.54 11.15
C ALA A 145 -2.26 -4.30 11.88
N PRO A 146 -2.13 -4.48 13.21
CA PRO A 146 -0.84 -4.36 13.88
C PRO A 146 0.19 -5.37 13.37
N ALA A 147 -0.21 -6.62 13.18
CA ALA A 147 0.68 -7.68 12.69
C ALA A 147 1.12 -7.45 11.24
N ALA A 148 0.25 -6.86 10.40
CA ALA A 148 0.60 -6.51 9.02
C ALA A 148 1.67 -5.42 8.93
N LEU A 149 1.81 -4.59 9.97
CA LEU A 149 2.78 -3.49 10.05
C LEU A 149 4.01 -3.84 10.91
N ASP A 150 4.06 -5.04 11.48
CA ASP A 150 5.09 -5.41 12.44
C ASP A 150 6.49 -5.34 11.82
N GLY A 151 7.40 -4.65 12.50
CA GLY A 151 8.75 -4.38 12.02
C GLY A 151 8.86 -3.49 10.77
N PHE A 152 7.76 -3.04 10.16
CA PHE A 152 7.80 -2.18 8.98
C PHE A 152 8.26 -0.77 9.35
N GLN A 153 9.21 -0.24 8.56
CA GLN A 153 9.68 1.14 8.67
C GLN A 153 9.59 1.78 7.31
N GLY A 154 8.85 2.89 7.20
CA GLY A 154 8.64 3.56 5.93
C GLY A 154 7.32 4.31 5.89
N ILE A 155 6.72 4.32 4.71
CA ILE A 155 5.46 5.01 4.44
C ILE A 155 4.40 4.00 4.04
N VAL A 156 3.23 4.11 4.66
CA VAL A 156 2.08 3.26 4.35
C VAL A 156 1.12 4.02 3.45
N ILE A 157 0.69 3.39 2.37
CA ILE A 157 -0.37 3.87 1.50
C ILE A 157 -1.56 2.92 1.63
N ASP A 158 -2.64 3.45 2.18
CA ASP A 158 -3.90 2.74 2.38
C ASP A 158 -4.87 3.06 1.24
N ALA A 159 -5.02 2.09 0.34
CA ALA A 159 -5.94 2.08 -0.79
C ALA A 159 -7.01 0.98 -0.65
N ILE A 160 -7.35 0.63 0.60
CA ILE A 160 -8.39 -0.33 0.96
C ILE A 160 -9.77 0.30 0.74
N ASP A 161 -10.75 -0.48 0.30
CA ASP A 161 -12.16 -0.08 0.16
C ASP A 161 -13.01 -0.49 1.37
N SER A 162 -12.72 -1.64 1.98
CA SER A 162 -13.35 -2.10 3.22
C SER A 162 -13.09 -1.15 4.38
N LEU A 163 -14.17 -0.58 4.90
CA LEU A 163 -14.15 0.42 5.94
C LEU A 163 -13.57 -0.06 7.27
N SER A 164 -13.87 -1.30 7.67
CA SER A 164 -13.34 -1.89 8.90
C SER A 164 -11.82 -2.07 8.84
N ALA A 165 -11.34 -2.64 7.73
CA ALA A 165 -9.91 -2.85 7.49
C ALA A 165 -9.16 -1.52 7.36
N LYS A 166 -9.70 -0.56 6.59
CA LYS A 166 -9.16 0.80 6.45
C LYS A 166 -8.96 1.46 7.82
N CYS A 167 -10.00 1.50 8.66
CA CYS A 167 -9.87 2.08 10.01
C CYS A 167 -8.83 1.35 10.87
N GLY A 168 -8.74 0.01 10.77
CA GLY A 168 -7.74 -0.77 11.48
C GLY A 168 -6.31 -0.39 11.10
N ILE A 169 -6.02 -0.31 9.80
CA ILE A 169 -4.70 0.12 9.30
C ILE A 169 -4.36 1.53 9.75
N LEU A 170 -5.26 2.51 9.59
CA LEU A 170 -4.98 3.89 9.97
C LEU A 170 -4.74 4.06 11.47
N ALA A 171 -5.43 3.28 12.30
CA ALA A 171 -5.17 3.27 13.73
C ALA A 171 -3.82 2.61 14.06
N ALA A 172 -3.49 1.49 13.41
CA ALA A 172 -2.24 0.78 13.63
C ALA A 172 -1.02 1.60 13.17
N THR A 173 -1.11 2.31 12.04
CA THR A 173 -0.02 3.19 11.59
C THR A 173 0.20 4.35 12.54
N ARG A 174 -0.86 4.96 13.08
CA ARG A 174 -0.75 6.00 14.11
C ARG A 174 -0.07 5.47 15.38
N ALA A 175 -0.46 4.28 15.85
CA ALA A 175 0.16 3.65 17.01
C ALA A 175 1.66 3.35 16.78
N ALA A 176 2.01 2.90 15.57
CA ALA A 176 3.38 2.65 15.14
C ALA A 176 4.17 3.91 14.74
N LYS A 177 3.56 5.10 14.80
CA LYS A 177 4.14 6.40 14.37
C LYS A 177 4.64 6.39 12.92
N LEU A 178 3.94 5.65 12.05
CA LEU A 178 4.24 5.58 10.63
C LEU A 178 3.55 6.69 9.85
N ARG A 179 4.29 7.35 8.96
CA ARG A 179 3.72 8.30 8.00
C ARG A 179 2.78 7.55 7.06
N THR A 180 1.56 8.06 6.90
CA THR A 180 0.49 7.36 6.17
C THR A 180 -0.22 8.27 5.20
N VAL A 181 -0.51 7.74 4.01
CA VAL A 181 -1.42 8.32 3.02
C VAL A 181 -2.63 7.40 2.90
N THR A 182 -3.84 7.91 3.12
CA THR A 182 -5.09 7.19 2.87
C THR A 182 -5.78 7.73 1.62
N THR A 183 -6.62 6.94 0.98
CA THR A 183 -7.43 7.39 -0.16
C THR A 183 -8.92 7.25 0.13
N GLY A 184 -9.69 8.24 -0.33
CA GLY A 184 -11.15 8.21 -0.35
C GLY A 184 -11.72 7.41 -1.50
N GLY A 185 -13.04 7.51 -1.69
CA GLY A 185 -13.75 6.81 -2.75
C GLY A 185 -13.53 7.46 -4.11
N CYS A 186 -12.98 6.73 -5.08
CA CYS A 186 -12.85 7.23 -6.46
C CYS A 186 -14.06 6.89 -7.35
N ALA A 187 -14.94 5.99 -6.89
CA ALA A 187 -16.14 5.59 -7.63
C ALA A 187 -17.20 6.71 -7.64
N GLY A 188 -18.02 6.77 -8.69
CA GLY A 188 -19.07 7.78 -8.86
C GLY A 188 -18.54 9.16 -9.24
N ARG A 189 -17.28 9.28 -9.64
CA ARG A 189 -16.61 10.53 -10.01
C ARG A 189 -16.14 10.47 -11.46
N ILE A 190 -16.08 11.61 -12.14
CA ILE A 190 -15.68 11.68 -13.55
C ILE A 190 -14.48 12.60 -13.81
N SER A 191 -14.10 13.44 -12.84
CA SER A 191 -13.04 14.43 -13.03
C SER A 191 -11.77 14.07 -12.25
N GLY A 192 -10.74 13.61 -12.97
CA GLY A 192 -9.41 13.40 -12.41
C GLY A 192 -8.70 14.69 -11.99
N THR A 193 -9.18 15.87 -12.41
CA THR A 193 -8.56 17.18 -12.09
C THR A 193 -9.07 17.80 -10.80
N GLN A 194 -10.13 17.23 -10.19
CA GLN A 194 -10.70 17.71 -8.92
C GLN A 194 -10.18 16.95 -7.69
N ILE A 195 -9.05 16.26 -7.83
CA ILE A 195 -8.43 15.50 -6.77
C ILE A 195 -7.57 16.42 -5.90
N LYS A 196 -7.67 16.21 -4.58
CA LYS A 196 -7.05 17.02 -3.54
C LYS A 196 -6.30 16.13 -2.57
N VAL A 197 -5.29 16.70 -1.94
CA VAL A 197 -4.57 16.09 -0.83
C VAL A 197 -4.62 17.04 0.36
N SER A 198 -5.09 16.56 1.50
CA SER A 198 -5.13 17.33 2.75
C SER A 198 -5.12 16.40 3.97
N ASP A 199 -5.04 16.94 5.18
CA ASP A 199 -5.31 16.12 6.38
C ASP A 199 -6.70 15.48 6.29
N LEU A 200 -6.82 14.25 6.79
CA LEU A 200 -8.05 13.46 6.81
C LEU A 200 -9.21 14.23 7.44
N THR A 201 -8.96 15.05 8.46
CA THR A 201 -9.96 15.88 9.15
C THR A 201 -10.67 16.85 8.21
N SER A 202 -9.94 17.38 7.22
CA SER A 202 -10.39 18.45 6.32
C SER A 202 -11.14 17.94 5.09
N THR A 203 -11.21 16.62 4.90
CA THR A 203 -11.89 16.00 3.76
C THR A 203 -13.41 16.19 3.87
N ARG A 204 -14.07 16.48 2.75
CA ARG A 204 -15.53 16.69 2.65
C ARG A 204 -16.07 15.98 1.41
N ASP A 205 -17.41 15.83 1.33
CA ASP A 205 -18.10 15.29 0.14
C ASP A 205 -17.58 13.91 -0.33
N ASP A 206 -17.04 13.13 0.61
CA ASP A 206 -16.55 11.77 0.41
C ASP A 206 -17.16 10.87 1.50
N PRO A 207 -18.19 10.05 1.16
CA PRO A 207 -18.89 9.23 2.14
C PRO A 207 -17.99 8.23 2.86
N LEU A 208 -17.01 7.65 2.16
CA LEU A 208 -16.06 6.71 2.75
C LEU A 208 -15.24 7.42 3.82
N LEU A 209 -14.58 8.53 3.48
CA LEU A 209 -13.73 9.25 4.44
C LEU A 209 -14.53 9.87 5.58
N ARG A 210 -15.78 10.28 5.35
CA ARG A 210 -16.71 10.72 6.41
C ARG A 210 -16.92 9.62 7.44
N LEU A 211 -17.20 8.40 6.98
CA LEU A 211 -17.41 7.26 7.87
C LEU A 211 -16.11 6.79 8.53
N VAL A 212 -14.96 6.86 7.84
CA VAL A 212 -13.64 6.60 8.41
C VAL A 212 -13.39 7.54 9.59
N ARG A 213 -13.55 8.86 9.41
CA ARG A 213 -13.40 9.84 10.50
C ARG A 213 -14.32 9.53 11.68
N LYS A 214 -15.59 9.19 11.40
CA LYS A 214 -16.57 8.83 12.44
C LYS A 214 -16.08 7.62 13.24
N ARG A 215 -15.72 6.52 12.57
CA ARG A 215 -15.27 5.27 13.21
C ARG A 215 -13.94 5.42 13.94
N LEU A 216 -12.97 6.17 13.38
CA LEU A 216 -11.70 6.46 14.05
C LEU A 216 -11.89 7.20 15.38
N ARG A 217 -12.80 8.19 15.41
CA ARG A 217 -13.14 8.93 16.65
C ARG A 217 -13.91 8.09 17.67
N GLN A 218 -14.73 7.14 17.21
CA GLN A 218 -15.54 6.30 18.07
C GLN A 218 -14.73 5.15 18.69
N ASN A 219 -13.80 4.57 17.92
CA ASN A 219 -13.24 3.25 18.24
C ASN A 219 -11.71 3.24 18.43
N PHE A 220 -11.01 4.35 18.18
CA PHE A 220 -9.54 4.38 18.12
C PHE A 220 -8.91 5.69 18.66
N ASP A 221 -9.63 6.42 19.52
CA ASP A 221 -9.14 7.63 20.21
C ASP A 221 -8.50 8.69 19.28
N PHE A 222 -9.04 8.83 18.07
CA PHE A 222 -8.67 9.95 17.19
C PHE A 222 -9.29 11.27 17.68
N PRO A 223 -8.59 12.40 17.47
CA PRO A 223 -9.03 13.69 17.97
C PRO A 223 -10.42 14.08 17.42
N ARG A 224 -11.27 14.59 18.33
CA ARG A 224 -12.57 15.19 17.95
C ARG A 224 -12.40 16.59 17.36
N LYS A 225 -11.37 17.32 17.79
CA LYS A 225 -10.97 18.65 17.30
C LYS A 225 -9.48 18.63 16.97
N GLY A 226 -9.07 19.34 15.92
CA GLY A 226 -7.68 19.35 15.44
C GLY A 226 -7.39 18.28 14.38
N PRO A 227 -6.17 18.30 13.81
CA PRO A 227 -5.77 17.39 12.73
C PRO A 227 -5.70 15.94 13.21
N MET A 228 -5.88 15.00 12.27
CA MET A 228 -5.69 13.56 12.52
C MET A 228 -4.27 13.10 12.17
N ASP A 229 -3.48 13.99 11.56
CA ASP A 229 -2.11 13.76 11.08
C ASP A 229 -2.01 12.58 10.11
N ILE A 230 -3.04 12.43 9.26
CA ILE A 230 -3.11 11.44 8.19
C ILE A 230 -3.38 12.19 6.89
N SER A 231 -2.46 12.06 5.93
CA SER A 231 -2.67 12.65 4.61
C SER A 231 -3.73 11.84 3.87
N ALA A 232 -4.71 12.51 3.27
CA ALA A 232 -5.82 11.89 2.57
C ALA A 232 -5.93 12.42 1.14
N VAL A 233 -6.06 11.50 0.17
CA VAL A 233 -6.39 11.81 -1.22
C VAL A 233 -7.90 11.69 -1.41
N TRP A 234 -8.55 12.74 -1.92
CA TRP A 234 -10.01 12.82 -2.00
C TRP A 234 -10.45 13.81 -3.08
N SER A 235 -11.75 13.93 -3.31
CA SER A 235 -12.33 14.96 -4.17
C SER A 235 -13.63 15.47 -3.55
N ASP A 236 -13.97 16.74 -3.79
CA ASP A 236 -15.30 17.30 -3.51
C ASP A 236 -16.24 17.25 -4.72
N GLU A 237 -15.87 16.52 -5.78
CA GLU A 237 -16.80 16.23 -6.86
C GLU A 237 -18.01 15.44 -6.33
N PRO A 238 -19.25 15.93 -6.55
CA PRO A 238 -20.45 15.21 -6.18
C PRO A 238 -20.52 13.84 -6.83
N LEU A 239 -20.96 12.84 -6.07
CA LEU A 239 -21.15 11.49 -6.58
C LEU A 239 -22.24 11.47 -7.66
N ARG A 240 -21.97 10.73 -8.73
CA ARG A 240 -22.88 10.50 -9.85
C ARG A 240 -23.29 9.05 -9.90
N VAL A 241 -24.57 8.85 -10.21
CA VAL A 241 -25.15 7.56 -10.61
C VAL A 241 -25.74 7.78 -11.99
N ALA A 242 -25.33 6.98 -12.96
CA ALA A 242 -25.94 7.01 -14.29
C ALA A 242 -27.34 6.38 -14.22
N THR A 243 -28.32 7.01 -14.85
CA THR A 243 -29.74 6.63 -14.77
C THR A 243 -30.16 5.61 -15.82
N ASP A 244 -29.30 5.35 -16.81
CA ASP A 244 -29.53 4.52 -18.00
C ASP A 244 -28.68 3.23 -17.97
N CYS A 245 -28.62 2.56 -16.81
CA CYS A 245 -27.79 1.37 -16.59
C CYS A 245 -28.56 0.03 -16.69
N GLU A 246 -29.78 0.03 -17.24
CA GLU A 246 -30.60 -1.18 -17.32
C GLU A 246 -29.89 -2.27 -18.16
N GLY A 247 -29.90 -3.51 -17.67
CA GLY A 247 -29.26 -4.65 -18.34
C GLY A 247 -27.72 -4.73 -18.21
N LEU A 248 -27.06 -3.72 -17.64
CA LEU A 248 -25.63 -3.79 -17.35
C LEU A 248 -25.34 -4.64 -16.10
N PRO A 249 -24.26 -5.44 -16.09
CA PRO A 249 -23.80 -6.11 -14.88
C PRO A 249 -23.53 -5.10 -13.77
N GLY A 250 -24.04 -5.37 -12.56
CA GLY A 250 -23.74 -4.60 -11.36
C GLY A 250 -24.46 -3.27 -11.17
N ASN A 251 -25.62 -3.13 -11.81
CA ASN A 251 -26.45 -1.93 -11.74
C ASN A 251 -27.32 -1.79 -10.46
N GLN A 252 -27.34 -2.78 -9.57
CA GLN A 252 -28.04 -2.66 -8.28
C GLN A 252 -27.15 -1.94 -7.27
N LEU A 253 -27.66 -0.87 -6.67
CA LEU A 253 -27.07 -0.24 -5.50
C LEU A 253 -27.57 -0.98 -4.25
N PRO A 254 -26.70 -1.30 -3.27
CA PRO A 254 -27.15 -1.97 -2.05
C PRO A 254 -28.14 -1.10 -1.26
N GLU A 255 -29.16 -1.73 -0.68
CA GLU A 255 -30.14 -1.08 0.20
C GLU A 255 -29.55 -0.76 1.59
N ASP A 256 -28.46 -1.45 1.99
CA ASP A 256 -27.85 -1.35 3.32
C ASP A 256 -26.54 -0.52 3.36
N GLU A 257 -26.30 0.18 4.49
CA GLU A 257 -25.19 1.13 4.75
C GLU A 257 -23.77 0.54 4.67
N GLU A 258 -23.61 -0.74 4.37
CA GLU A 258 -22.30 -1.36 4.16
C GLU A 258 -21.80 -1.07 2.74
N LEU A 259 -21.08 0.05 2.61
CA LEU A 259 -20.31 0.43 1.42
C LEU A 259 -19.20 -0.60 1.14
N HIS A 260 -19.58 -1.73 0.53
CA HIS A 260 -18.67 -2.72 -0.03
C HIS A 260 -18.76 -2.67 -1.56
N PRO A 261 -17.95 -1.85 -2.24
CA PRO A 261 -17.88 -1.86 -3.71
C PRO A 261 -17.16 -3.13 -4.17
N ASN A 262 -17.89 -4.25 -4.19
CA ASN A 262 -17.37 -5.50 -4.74
C ASN A 262 -17.40 -5.47 -6.27
N CYS A 263 -16.78 -6.46 -6.88
CA CYS A 263 -16.71 -6.63 -8.34
C CYS A 263 -18.07 -6.73 -9.03
N GLU A 264 -19.15 -6.93 -8.27
CA GLU A 264 -20.49 -7.20 -8.77
C GLU A 264 -21.45 -6.02 -8.65
N TRP A 265 -21.24 -5.01 -7.79
CA TRP A 265 -22.26 -3.99 -7.50
C TRP A 265 -21.63 -2.65 -7.04
N GLY A 266 -22.28 -1.53 -7.35
CA GLY A 266 -21.93 -0.21 -6.80
C GLY A 266 -21.71 0.89 -7.84
N TYR A 267 -21.10 1.99 -7.41
CA TYR A 267 -20.84 3.14 -8.28
C TYR A 267 -19.87 2.78 -9.42
N GLY A 268 -20.18 3.26 -10.63
CA GLY A 268 -19.27 3.19 -11.77
C GLY A 268 -17.94 3.90 -11.49
N THR A 269 -16.86 3.39 -12.09
CA THR A 269 -15.51 3.98 -11.98
C THR A 269 -14.83 3.95 -13.34
N ALA A 270 -13.93 4.89 -13.59
CA ALA A 270 -13.12 4.94 -14.80
C ALA A 270 -11.63 5.11 -14.47
N ALA A 271 -10.78 4.55 -15.33
CA ALA A 271 -9.34 4.50 -15.14
C ALA A 271 -8.69 5.89 -14.98
N HIS A 272 -9.18 6.91 -15.67
CA HIS A 272 -8.60 8.26 -15.57
C HIS A 272 -8.83 8.89 -14.18
N VAL A 273 -9.93 8.56 -13.50
CA VAL A 273 -10.18 9.03 -12.12
C VAL A 273 -9.43 8.18 -11.11
N ALA A 274 -9.56 6.86 -11.20
CA ALA A 274 -8.91 5.93 -10.27
C ALA A 274 -7.37 6.05 -10.35
N GLY A 275 -6.84 6.18 -11.57
CA GLY A 275 -5.45 6.46 -11.84
C GLY A 275 -5.00 7.80 -11.27
N ALA A 276 -5.77 8.88 -11.46
CA ALA A 276 -5.42 10.18 -10.89
C ALA A 276 -5.40 10.16 -9.35
N PHE A 277 -6.29 9.40 -8.69
CA PHE A 277 -6.21 9.14 -7.24
C PHE A 277 -4.91 8.41 -6.87
N GLY A 278 -4.56 7.37 -7.62
CA GLY A 278 -3.35 6.59 -7.37
C GLY A 278 -2.06 7.38 -7.57
N LEU A 279 -2.01 8.22 -8.61
CA LEU A 279 -0.91 9.14 -8.89
C LEU A 279 -0.77 10.21 -7.81
N ALA A 280 -1.89 10.79 -7.33
CA ALA A 280 -1.88 11.74 -6.23
C ALA A 280 -1.39 11.09 -4.92
N ALA A 281 -1.80 9.85 -4.63
CA ALA A 281 -1.33 9.10 -3.46
C ALA A 281 0.17 8.82 -3.51
N ALA A 282 0.70 8.43 -4.68
CA ALA A 282 2.14 8.23 -4.87
C ALA A 282 2.92 9.54 -4.72
N GLY A 283 2.43 10.63 -5.31
CA GLY A 283 3.04 11.96 -5.19
C GLY A 283 3.11 12.43 -3.74
N GLU A 284 2.04 12.25 -2.98
CA GLU A 284 2.01 12.58 -1.56
C GLU A 284 2.94 11.69 -0.73
N ALA A 285 2.97 10.38 -1.01
CA ALA A 285 3.89 9.46 -0.34
C ALA A 285 5.36 9.84 -0.61
N ILE A 286 5.70 10.22 -1.85
CA ILE A 286 7.03 10.73 -2.20
C ILE A 286 7.32 12.03 -1.45
N ARG A 287 6.37 12.97 -1.39
CA ARG A 287 6.52 14.21 -0.61
C ARG A 287 6.83 13.90 0.85
N LEU A 288 6.06 13.01 1.48
CA LEU A 288 6.29 12.55 2.85
C LEU A 288 7.65 11.85 3.02
N ALA A 289 8.15 11.14 2.01
CA ALA A 289 9.47 10.51 2.04
C ALA A 289 10.60 11.53 2.02
N LEU A 290 10.37 12.68 1.37
CA LEU A 290 11.38 13.72 1.16
C LEU A 290 11.34 14.83 2.22
N LEU A 291 10.30 14.93 3.05
CA LEU A 291 10.29 15.82 4.21
C LEU A 291 11.49 15.54 5.11
N GLU A 292 12.25 16.56 5.46
CA GLU A 292 13.32 16.49 6.46
C GLU A 292 12.76 15.88 7.76
N THR A 293 13.52 14.94 8.33
CA THR A 293 13.21 14.26 9.60
C THR A 293 14.11 14.82 10.68
#